data_AF-A0A3E1NQ14-F1
#
_entry.id   AF-A0A3E1NQ14-F1
#
_cell.length_a   1.000
_cell.length_b   1.000
_cell.length_c   1.000
_cell.angle_alpha   90.00
_cell.angle_beta   90.00
_cell.angle_gamma   90.00
#
_symmetry.space_group_name_H-M   'P 1'
#
loop_
_entity.id
_entity.type
_entity.pdbx_description
1 polymer ?
#
loop_
_entity_poly.entity_id
_entity_poly.type
_entity_poly.pdbx_seq_one_letter_code
_entity_poly.pdbx_strand_id
1 'polypeptide(L)'
;MLITTDEVIALGPINQDADPRQLLQSIQIAEDRFVRPAICAGLYEDFRRQKNVIVTDVNIDDLTAKVNAGNYSEPITLSVGQMVNAIELVETPAYTELWNEYLWKVCAEAVVFIASPTNFSRFTAQGEMQNNPKSITGEGQGAASVELKDIKWKMDKLMMERIDPLIEAMHLWLCENKGNFPTYTCKGCTRQTDGISIQRKSAWIPGLYDRKRNCEHENDWN
;
A
#
# COMPACT_ATOMS: atom_id res chain seq x y z
N MET A 1 8.10 -5.36 8.20
CA MET A 1 6.72 -4.89 8.02
C MET A 1 6.73 -3.39 8.23
N LEU A 2 6.16 -2.63 7.31
CA LEU A 2 6.00 -1.19 7.38
C LEU A 2 4.67 -0.78 8.00
N ILE A 3 3.59 -1.55 7.80
CA ILE A 3 2.27 -1.25 8.36
C ILE A 3 1.80 -2.39 9.28
N THR A 4 1.24 -2.06 10.43
CA THR A 4 0.67 -3.03 11.38
C THR A 4 -0.78 -3.37 11.05
N THR A 5 -1.27 -4.49 11.58
CA THR A 5 -2.68 -4.88 11.42
C THR A 5 -3.62 -3.83 11.98
N ASP A 6 -3.26 -3.21 13.10
CA ASP A 6 -4.09 -2.23 13.79
C ASP A 6 -4.15 -0.91 13.00
N GLU A 7 -3.01 -0.46 12.42
CA GLU A 7 -2.99 0.68 11.50
C GLU A 7 -3.87 0.44 10.27
N VAL A 8 -3.85 -0.78 9.71
CA VAL A 8 -4.73 -1.13 8.58
C VAL A 8 -6.20 -1.11 8.97
N ILE A 9 -6.56 -1.60 10.16
CA ILE A 9 -7.95 -1.60 10.64
C ILE A 9 -8.43 -0.17 10.93
N ALA A 10 -7.55 0.68 11.48
CA ALA A 10 -7.88 2.06 11.83
C ALA A 10 -7.98 2.99 10.61
N LEU A 11 -7.11 2.82 9.61
CA LEU A 11 -6.95 3.74 8.48
C LEU A 11 -7.50 3.19 7.15
N GLY A 12 -7.62 1.88 7.04
CA GLY A 12 -8.06 1.21 5.82
C GLY A 12 -9.58 1.04 5.74
N PRO A 13 -10.15 0.88 4.53
CA PRO A 13 -11.56 0.58 4.33
C PRO A 13 -11.85 -0.91 4.58
N ILE A 14 -11.51 -1.40 5.77
CA ILE A 14 -11.70 -2.80 6.20
C ILE A 14 -12.71 -2.84 7.35
N ASN A 15 -13.54 -3.89 7.40
CA ASN A 15 -14.44 -4.11 8.53
C ASN A 15 -13.64 -4.32 9.82
N GLN A 16 -14.13 -3.75 10.92
CA GLN A 16 -13.49 -3.87 12.24
C GLN A 16 -13.41 -5.32 12.76
N ASP A 17 -14.21 -6.23 12.21
CA ASP A 17 -14.24 -7.66 12.54
C ASP A 17 -13.31 -8.53 11.68
N ALA A 18 -12.39 -7.93 10.93
CA ALA A 18 -11.46 -8.69 10.08
C ALA A 18 -10.46 -9.51 10.94
N ASP A 19 -10.25 -10.78 10.57
CA ASP A 19 -9.30 -11.66 11.25
C ASP A 19 -7.86 -11.11 11.11
N PRO A 20 -7.20 -10.73 12.22
CA PRO A 20 -5.84 -10.19 12.20
C PRO A 20 -4.82 -11.12 11.53
N ARG A 21 -5.02 -12.44 11.57
CA ARG A 21 -4.09 -13.41 10.95
C ARG A 21 -4.15 -13.37 9.44
N GLN A 22 -5.35 -13.21 8.86
CA GLN A 22 -5.53 -13.08 7.42
C GLN A 22 -5.04 -11.72 6.92
N LEU A 23 -5.21 -10.68 7.73
CA LEU A 23 -4.67 -9.35 7.46
C LEU A 23 -3.14 -9.36 7.45
N LEU A 24 -2.49 -10.01 8.41
CA LEU A 24 -1.03 -10.10 8.46
C LEU A 24 -0.44 -10.73 7.19
N GLN A 25 -1.03 -11.84 6.72
CA GLN A 25 -0.61 -12.46 5.45
C GLN A 25 -0.82 -11.53 4.26
N SER A 26 -1.95 -10.83 4.25
CA SER A 26 -2.28 -9.87 3.19
C SER A 26 -1.31 -8.68 3.18
N ILE A 27 -0.90 -8.19 4.35
CA ILE A 27 0.14 -7.16 4.53
C ILE A 27 1.48 -7.60 3.96
N GLN A 28 1.94 -8.81 4.31
CA GLN A 28 3.22 -9.32 3.82
C GLN A 28 3.25 -9.40 2.29
N ILE A 29 2.19 -9.93 1.68
CA ILE A 29 2.08 -10.06 0.23
C ILE A 29 1.93 -8.67 -0.43
N ALA A 30 1.16 -7.77 0.15
CA ALA A 30 0.97 -6.41 -0.37
C ALA A 30 2.28 -5.61 -0.37
N GLU A 31 3.04 -5.69 0.73
CA GLU A 31 4.34 -5.03 0.84
C GLU A 31 5.34 -5.54 -0.20
N ASP A 32 5.40 -6.86 -0.41
CA ASP A 32 6.34 -7.46 -1.36
C ASP A 32 5.95 -7.20 -2.81
N ARG A 33 4.65 -7.23 -3.12
CA ARG A 33 4.14 -7.10 -4.49
C ARG A 33 4.02 -5.66 -4.98
N PHE A 34 3.68 -4.72 -4.11
CA PHE A 34 3.40 -3.33 -4.49
C PHE A 34 4.38 -2.35 -3.88
N VAL A 35 4.53 -2.37 -2.56
CA VAL A 35 5.26 -1.31 -1.84
C VAL A 35 6.75 -1.38 -2.13
N ARG A 36 7.38 -2.55 -1.96
CA ARG A 36 8.82 -2.75 -2.17
C ARG A 36 9.26 -2.42 -3.61
N PRO A 37 8.54 -2.82 -4.67
CA PRO A 37 8.83 -2.38 -6.04
C PRO A 37 8.55 -0.90 -6.29
N ALA A 38 7.57 -0.31 -5.59
CA ALA A 38 7.19 1.09 -5.80
C ALA A 38 8.23 2.08 -5.26
N ILE A 39 8.78 1.84 -4.06
CA ILE A 39 9.77 2.72 -3.42
C ILE A 39 11.21 2.23 -3.51
N CYS A 40 11.47 1.11 -4.18
CA CYS A 40 12.76 0.42 -4.22
C CYS A 40 13.11 -0.33 -2.93
N ALA A 41 13.81 -1.46 -3.07
CA ALA A 41 14.22 -2.30 -1.95
C ALA A 41 15.12 -1.56 -0.94
N GLY A 42 16.05 -0.71 -1.41
CA GLY A 42 16.96 0.03 -0.53
C GLY A 42 16.23 1.00 0.41
N LEU A 43 15.32 1.81 -0.13
CA LEU A 43 14.51 2.73 0.65
C LEU A 43 13.51 1.98 1.55
N TYR A 44 12.92 0.89 1.07
CA TYR A 44 12.04 0.04 1.87
C TYR A 44 12.74 -0.53 3.11
N GLU A 45 13.95 -1.10 2.94
CA GLU A 45 14.69 -1.70 4.06
C GLU A 45 15.18 -0.64 5.05
N ASP A 46 15.63 0.51 4.55
CA ASP A 46 16.05 1.61 5.41
C ASP A 46 14.87 2.17 6.23
N PHE A 47 13.73 2.39 5.58
CA PHE A 47 12.53 2.86 6.25
C PHE A 47 12.00 1.84 7.27
N ARG A 48 12.03 0.54 6.92
CA ARG A 48 11.68 -0.54 7.84
C ARG A 48 12.56 -0.53 9.08
N ARG A 49 13.86 -0.31 8.94
CA ARG A 49 14.80 -0.27 10.06
C ARG A 49 14.56 0.91 10.99
N GLN A 50 14.18 2.08 10.44
CA GLN A 50 13.87 3.25 11.25
C GLN A 50 12.53 3.10 11.98
N LYS A 51 11.52 2.51 11.33
CA LYS A 51 10.18 2.33 11.94
C LYS A 51 10.13 1.20 12.98
N ASN A 52 10.91 0.13 12.79
CA ASN A 52 10.90 -1.06 13.65
C ASN A 52 12.09 -1.06 14.61
N VAL A 53 11.84 -0.77 15.88
CA VAL A 53 12.87 -0.77 16.93
C VAL A 53 12.60 -1.91 17.91
N ILE A 54 13.63 -2.68 18.22
CA ILE A 54 13.58 -3.74 19.25
C ILE A 54 13.80 -3.10 20.61
N VAL A 55 12.96 -3.45 21.57
CA VAL A 55 13.10 -3.05 22.97
C VAL A 55 14.25 -3.84 23.60
N THR A 56 15.19 -3.12 24.17
CA THR A 56 16.40 -3.56 24.86
C THR A 56 16.43 -2.92 26.24
N ASP A 57 17.29 -3.42 27.14
CA ASP A 57 17.43 -2.87 28.49
C ASP A 57 17.84 -1.38 28.51
N VAL A 58 18.42 -0.88 27.42
CA VAL A 58 18.94 0.50 27.34
C VAL A 58 17.89 1.50 26.83
N ASN A 59 16.96 1.07 25.96
CA ASN A 59 15.99 1.95 25.32
C ASN A 59 14.56 1.80 25.86
N ILE A 60 14.33 0.87 26.80
CA ILE A 60 13.00 0.57 27.33
C ILE A 60 12.31 1.80 27.94
N ASP A 61 13.04 2.62 28.69
CA ASP A 61 12.49 3.82 29.34
C ASP A 61 12.10 4.89 28.32
N ASP A 62 12.97 5.15 27.34
CA ASP A 62 12.71 6.12 26.26
C ASP A 62 11.54 5.70 25.37
N LEU A 63 11.51 4.42 24.95
CA LEU A 63 10.41 3.90 24.14
C LEU A 63 9.09 3.87 24.90
N THR A 64 9.10 3.52 26.19
CA THR A 64 7.88 3.52 27.01
C THR A 64 7.36 4.95 27.21
N ALA A 65 8.25 5.93 27.40
CA ALA A 65 7.86 7.33 27.48
C ALA A 65 7.27 7.84 26.15
N LYS A 66 7.87 7.47 25.01
CA LYS A 66 7.38 7.82 23.66
C LYS A 66 6.05 7.18 23.32
N VAL A 67 5.85 5.89 23.63
CA VAL A 67 4.58 5.19 23.37
C VAL A 67 3.44 5.74 24.24
N ASN A 68 3.74 6.16 25.48
CA ASN A 68 2.74 6.77 26.35
C ASN A 68 2.57 8.28 26.11
N ALA A 69 3.38 8.90 25.24
CA ALA A 69 3.22 10.30 24.89
C ALA A 69 1.92 10.50 24.10
N GLY A 70 0.91 11.08 24.76
CA GLY A 70 -0.42 11.28 24.17
C GLY A 70 -1.41 10.14 24.42
N ASN A 71 -1.01 9.07 25.14
CA ASN A 71 -1.94 8.06 25.61
C ASN A 71 -2.59 8.55 26.91
N TYR A 72 -3.91 8.82 26.88
CA TYR A 72 -4.69 9.22 28.05
C TYR A 72 -5.32 8.04 28.80
N SER A 73 -5.03 6.81 28.36
CA SER A 73 -5.53 5.57 28.97
C SER A 73 -4.48 4.91 29.87
N GLU A 74 -4.65 3.63 30.22
CA GLU A 74 -3.69 2.93 31.07
C GLU A 74 -2.29 2.92 30.42
N PRO A 75 -1.22 3.16 31.21
CA PRO A 75 0.14 3.19 30.68
C PRO A 75 0.53 1.84 30.08
N ILE A 76 0.95 1.87 28.82
CA ILE A 76 1.47 0.70 28.13
C ILE A 76 2.88 0.43 28.66
N THR A 77 3.12 -0.77 29.18
CA THR A 77 4.44 -1.23 29.61
C THR A 77 5.04 -2.14 28.55
N LEU A 78 6.24 -1.79 28.08
CA LEU A 78 6.99 -2.59 27.12
C LEU A 78 7.87 -3.60 27.86
N SER A 79 8.10 -4.76 27.25
CA SER A 79 9.04 -5.77 27.74
C SER A 79 10.21 -5.97 26.77
N VAL A 80 11.36 -6.32 27.33
CA VAL A 80 12.59 -6.56 26.59
C VAL A 80 12.37 -7.66 25.55
N GLY A 81 12.78 -7.40 24.31
CA GLY A 81 12.56 -8.30 23.18
C GLY A 81 11.27 -8.03 22.39
N GLN A 82 10.39 -7.12 22.83
CA GLN A 82 9.27 -6.66 22.00
C GLN A 82 9.74 -5.77 20.86
N MET A 83 8.97 -5.74 19.77
CA MET A 83 9.22 -4.85 18.63
C MET A 83 8.16 -3.75 18.62
N VAL A 84 8.60 -2.50 18.62
CA VAL A 84 7.72 -1.35 18.44
C VAL A 84 7.82 -0.90 16.99
N ASN A 85 6.66 -0.79 16.33
CA ASN A 85 6.53 -0.23 14.99
C ASN A 85 5.77 1.09 15.11
N ALA A 86 6.46 2.21 14.91
CA ALA A 86 5.88 3.55 15.09
C ALA A 86 6.54 4.55 14.14
N ILE A 87 5.74 5.44 13.55
CA ILE A 87 6.25 6.46 12.63
C ILE A 87 6.98 7.57 13.39
N GLU A 88 6.62 7.78 14.64
CA GLU A 88 7.17 8.74 15.58
C GLU A 88 8.64 8.44 15.94
N LEU A 89 9.09 7.21 15.68
CA LEU A 89 10.49 6.79 15.86
C LEU A 89 11.39 7.23 14.70
N VAL A 90 10.80 7.66 13.58
CA VAL A 90 11.54 8.09 12.40
C VAL A 90 11.98 9.54 12.56
N GLU A 91 13.27 9.74 12.78
CA GLU A 91 13.84 11.07 13.05
C GLU A 91 13.88 11.99 11.82
N THR A 92 13.84 11.42 10.61
CA THR A 92 13.96 12.21 9.38
C THR A 92 12.60 12.75 8.93
N PRO A 93 12.38 14.09 8.90
CA PRO A 93 11.08 14.66 8.56
C PRO A 93 10.55 14.23 7.19
N ALA A 94 11.44 14.14 6.19
CA ALA A 94 11.06 13.72 4.83
C ALA A 94 10.44 12.31 4.79
N TYR A 95 10.88 11.39 5.63
CA TYR A 95 10.29 10.05 5.72
C TYR A 95 8.91 10.07 6.39
N THR A 96 8.71 10.96 7.37
CA THR A 96 7.40 11.14 8.01
C THR A 96 6.39 11.78 7.06
N GLU A 97 6.82 12.73 6.22
CA GLU A 97 5.99 13.33 5.16
C GLU A 97 5.62 12.28 4.10
N LEU A 98 6.60 11.52 3.61
CA LEU A 98 6.37 10.42 2.66
C LEU A 98 5.35 9.41 3.21
N TRP A 99 5.47 9.06 4.50
CA TRP A 99 4.51 8.19 5.18
C TRP A 99 3.12 8.79 5.14
N ASN A 100 2.94 9.96 5.75
CA ASN A 100 1.67 10.61 6.02
C ASN A 100 0.92 11.05 4.76
N GLU A 101 1.63 11.36 3.68
CA GLU A 101 0.98 11.79 2.43
C GLU A 101 0.63 10.61 1.52
N TYR A 102 1.54 9.64 1.35
CA TYR A 102 1.44 8.61 0.30
C TYR A 102 1.52 7.18 0.80
N LEU A 103 2.60 6.82 1.52
CA LEU A 103 2.96 5.42 1.74
C LEU A 103 1.91 4.65 2.54
N TRP A 104 1.33 5.23 3.60
CA TRP A 104 0.30 4.51 4.37
C TRP A 104 -0.94 4.22 3.52
N LYS A 105 -1.34 5.13 2.62
CA LYS A 105 -2.48 4.96 1.72
C LYS A 105 -2.22 3.85 0.71
N VAL A 106 -1.04 3.84 0.10
CA VAL A 106 -0.63 2.78 -0.83
C VAL A 106 -0.62 1.43 -0.12
N CYS A 107 -0.05 1.34 1.09
CA CYS A 107 -0.06 0.13 1.89
C CYS A 107 -1.49 -0.34 2.20
N ALA A 108 -2.36 0.53 2.70
CA ALA A 108 -3.73 0.19 3.06
C ALA A 108 -4.54 -0.29 1.84
N GLU A 109 -4.46 0.41 0.71
CA GLU A 109 -5.16 0.03 -0.53
C GLU A 109 -4.59 -1.26 -1.13
N ALA A 110 -3.27 -1.48 -1.06
CA ALA A 110 -2.64 -2.72 -1.51
C ALA A 110 -3.06 -3.92 -0.64
N VAL A 111 -3.20 -3.74 0.68
CA VAL A 111 -3.72 -4.77 1.58
C VAL A 111 -5.17 -5.11 1.23
N VAL A 112 -6.01 -4.10 0.99
CA VAL A 112 -7.39 -4.30 0.54
C VAL A 112 -7.45 -5.04 -0.79
N PHE A 113 -6.56 -4.75 -1.72
CA PHE A 113 -6.47 -5.46 -2.99
C PHE A 113 -6.12 -6.94 -2.79
N ILE A 114 -5.13 -7.26 -1.95
CA ILE A 114 -4.76 -8.66 -1.68
C ILE A 114 -5.84 -9.39 -0.89
N ALA A 115 -6.52 -8.71 0.05
CA ALA A 115 -7.60 -9.28 0.85
C ALA A 115 -8.94 -9.32 0.11
N SER A 116 -9.09 -8.64 -1.03
CA SER A 116 -10.36 -8.54 -1.75
C SER A 116 -10.90 -9.88 -2.24
N PRO A 117 -10.10 -10.78 -2.85
CA PRO A 117 -10.57 -12.09 -3.26
C PRO A 117 -11.07 -12.92 -2.09
N THR A 118 -10.30 -13.03 -1.01
CA THR A 118 -10.65 -13.83 0.17
C THR A 118 -11.84 -13.28 0.96
N ASN A 119 -12.06 -11.96 0.91
CA ASN A 119 -13.24 -11.33 1.49
C ASN A 119 -14.48 -11.46 0.62
N PHE A 120 -14.32 -11.43 -0.71
CA PHE A 120 -15.43 -11.50 -1.66
C PHE A 120 -15.93 -12.94 -1.84
N SER A 121 -15.04 -13.92 -1.77
CA SER A 121 -15.35 -15.33 -1.91
C SER A 121 -14.76 -16.16 -0.77
N ARG A 122 -15.60 -17.00 -0.16
CA ARG A 122 -15.18 -17.94 0.88
C ARG A 122 -15.40 -19.38 0.41
N PHE A 123 -14.39 -20.22 0.62
CA PHE A 123 -14.53 -21.66 0.44
C PHE A 123 -15.40 -22.22 1.57
N THR A 124 -16.55 -22.76 1.21
CA THR A 124 -17.45 -23.48 2.11
C THR A 124 -17.52 -24.94 1.71
N ALA A 125 -18.11 -25.80 2.55
CA ALA A 125 -18.36 -27.20 2.21
C ALA A 125 -19.26 -27.40 0.97
N GLN A 126 -19.94 -26.34 0.52
CA GLN A 126 -20.82 -26.31 -0.64
C GLN A 126 -20.17 -25.68 -1.89
N GLY A 127 -18.91 -25.23 -1.79
CA GLY A 127 -18.18 -24.53 -2.86
C GLY A 127 -17.75 -23.11 -2.48
N GLU A 128 -17.23 -22.37 -3.45
CA GLU A 128 -16.82 -20.96 -3.29
C GLU A 128 -18.07 -20.04 -3.35
N MET A 129 -18.43 -19.43 -2.23
CA MET A 129 -19.65 -18.62 -2.08
C MET A 129 -19.31 -17.13 -1.92
N GLN A 130 -20.11 -16.26 -2.56
CA GLN A 130 -19.98 -14.81 -2.46
C GLN A 130 -20.42 -14.32 -1.07
N ASN A 131 -19.61 -13.49 -0.42
CA ASN A 131 -19.89 -13.00 0.94
C ASN A 131 -20.67 -11.67 0.98
N ASN A 132 -20.83 -10.98 -0.16
CA ASN A 132 -21.56 -9.71 -0.28
C ASN A 132 -22.75 -9.80 -1.26
N PRO A 133 -23.92 -9.20 -0.94
CA PRO A 133 -25.03 -9.12 -1.88
C PRO A 133 -24.66 -8.26 -3.09
N LYS A 134 -25.12 -8.65 -4.30
CA LYS A 134 -24.82 -8.00 -5.58
C LYS A 134 -25.46 -6.60 -5.75
N SER A 135 -26.31 -6.14 -4.82
CA SER A 135 -26.99 -4.85 -4.93
C SER A 135 -27.40 -4.27 -3.57
N ILE A 136 -27.31 -2.94 -3.44
CA ILE A 136 -27.94 -2.15 -2.36
C ILE A 136 -29.47 -2.14 -2.53
N THR A 137 -29.97 -2.37 -3.75
CA THR A 137 -31.39 -2.53 -4.07
C THR A 137 -31.76 -4.00 -4.02
N GLY A 138 -32.43 -4.40 -2.93
CA GLY A 138 -32.79 -5.78 -2.66
C GLY A 138 -33.62 -6.42 -3.76
N GLU A 139 -33.24 -7.64 -4.12
CA GLU A 139 -34.10 -8.80 -4.36
C GLU A 139 -33.17 -9.99 -4.69
N GLY A 140 -32.91 -10.83 -3.68
CA GLY A 140 -32.09 -12.03 -3.84
C GLY A 140 -31.04 -12.20 -2.75
N GLN A 141 -31.46 -12.58 -1.54
CA GLN A 141 -30.59 -13.18 -0.51
C GLN A 141 -30.26 -14.64 -0.88
N GLY A 142 -29.79 -14.87 -2.10
CA GLY A 142 -29.28 -16.16 -2.55
C GLY A 142 -27.77 -16.05 -2.69
N ALA A 143 -27.02 -16.93 -2.04
CA ALA A 143 -25.59 -17.02 -2.25
C ALA A 143 -25.32 -17.34 -3.73
N ALA A 144 -24.84 -16.34 -4.47
CA ALA A 144 -24.44 -16.50 -5.85
C ALA A 144 -23.04 -17.12 -5.89
N SER A 145 -22.84 -18.10 -6.78
CA SER A 145 -21.51 -18.56 -7.15
C SER A 145 -20.74 -17.38 -7.76
N VAL A 146 -19.52 -17.16 -7.30
CA VAL A 146 -18.71 -16.06 -7.82
C VAL A 146 -18.20 -16.40 -9.21
N GLU A 147 -18.45 -15.51 -10.18
CA GLU A 147 -17.82 -15.62 -11.48
C GLU A 147 -16.45 -14.94 -11.46
N LEU A 148 -15.42 -15.60 -12.01
CA LEU A 148 -14.06 -15.07 -12.15
C LEU A 148 -14.00 -13.67 -12.78
N LYS A 149 -14.96 -13.35 -13.65
CA LYS A 149 -15.06 -12.04 -14.32
C LYS A 149 -15.35 -10.90 -13.33
N ASP A 150 -16.16 -11.14 -12.30
CA ASP A 150 -16.60 -10.13 -11.34
C ASP A 150 -15.45 -9.79 -10.36
N ILE A 151 -14.72 -10.82 -9.91
CA ILE A 151 -13.49 -10.65 -9.11
C ILE A 151 -12.46 -9.87 -9.93
N LYS A 152 -12.19 -10.31 -11.17
CA LYS A 152 -11.21 -9.67 -12.04
C LYS A 152 -11.54 -8.20 -12.28
N TRP A 153 -12.79 -7.88 -12.61
CA TRP A 153 -13.21 -6.49 -12.82
C TRP A 153 -13.00 -5.63 -11.57
N LYS A 154 -13.35 -6.13 -10.38
CA LYS A 154 -13.15 -5.39 -9.12
C LYS A 154 -11.67 -5.17 -8.83
N MET A 155 -10.84 -6.19 -9.04
CA MET A 155 -9.38 -6.11 -8.86
C MET A 155 -8.76 -5.11 -9.85
N ASP A 156 -9.12 -5.21 -11.13
CA ASP A 156 -8.65 -4.27 -12.17
C ASP A 156 -9.06 -2.83 -11.84
N LYS A 157 -10.29 -2.63 -11.33
CA LYS A 157 -10.77 -1.32 -10.90
C LYS A 157 -9.97 -0.76 -9.71
N LEU A 158 -9.74 -1.56 -8.66
CA LEU A 158 -8.93 -1.14 -7.51
C LEU A 158 -7.50 -0.77 -7.91
N MET A 159 -6.90 -1.57 -8.81
CA MET A 159 -5.55 -1.32 -9.30
C MET A 159 -5.48 0.00 -10.08
N MET A 160 -6.37 0.19 -11.07
CA MET A 160 -6.31 1.33 -11.98
C MET A 160 -6.80 2.65 -11.37
N GLU A 161 -7.83 2.61 -10.52
CA GLU A 161 -8.44 3.84 -9.99
C GLU A 161 -7.82 4.28 -8.65
N ARG A 162 -7.19 3.37 -7.90
CA ARG A 162 -6.69 3.67 -6.54
C ARG A 162 -5.18 3.47 -6.42
N ILE A 163 -4.67 2.28 -6.71
CA ILE A 163 -3.26 1.94 -6.43
C ILE A 163 -2.29 2.63 -7.41
N ASP A 164 -2.51 2.47 -8.73
CA ASP A 164 -1.65 3.05 -9.76
C ASP A 164 -1.49 4.58 -9.65
N PRO A 165 -2.57 5.39 -9.52
CA PRO A 165 -2.42 6.84 -9.41
C PRO A 165 -1.71 7.27 -8.11
N LEU A 166 -1.90 6.55 -7.00
CA LEU A 166 -1.18 6.83 -5.75
C LEU A 166 0.31 6.51 -5.88
N ILE A 167 0.67 5.41 -6.54
CA ILE A 167 2.08 5.06 -6.77
C ILE A 167 2.75 6.08 -7.69
N GLU A 168 2.06 6.56 -8.72
CA GLU A 168 2.61 7.58 -9.63
C GLU A 168 2.79 8.92 -8.92
N ALA A 169 1.79 9.37 -8.16
CA ALA A 169 1.90 10.61 -7.36
C ALA A 169 3.07 10.53 -6.35
N MET A 170 3.21 9.39 -5.66
CA MET A 170 4.32 9.14 -4.76
C MET A 170 5.67 9.17 -5.49
N HIS A 171 5.74 8.58 -6.69
CA HIS A 171 6.97 8.57 -7.48
C HIS A 171 7.39 9.98 -7.88
N LEU A 172 6.44 10.82 -8.32
CA LEU A 172 6.70 12.22 -8.67
C LEU A 172 7.24 13.00 -7.47
N TRP A 173 6.59 12.86 -6.32
CA TRP A 173 7.02 13.51 -5.08
C TRP A 173 8.42 13.07 -4.63
N LEU A 174 8.72 11.76 -4.70
CA LEU A 174 10.05 11.21 -4.41
C LEU A 174 11.12 11.76 -5.36
N CYS A 175 10.76 12.03 -6.61
CA CYS A 175 11.66 12.60 -7.59
C CYS A 175 11.95 14.09 -7.36
N GLU A 176 10.96 14.86 -6.90
CA GLU A 176 11.16 16.25 -6.48
C GLU A 176 12.06 16.34 -5.24
N ASN A 177 11.91 15.38 -4.32
CA ASN A 177 12.63 15.33 -3.05
C ASN A 177 13.83 14.37 -3.07
N LYS A 178 14.37 14.04 -4.25
CA LYS A 178 15.40 13.00 -4.42
C LYS A 178 16.64 13.22 -3.54
N GLY A 179 16.99 14.48 -3.24
CA GLY A 179 18.11 14.82 -2.34
C GLY A 179 17.98 14.24 -0.94
N ASN A 180 16.76 14.03 -0.46
CA ASN A 180 16.48 13.46 0.86
C ASN A 180 16.48 11.93 0.87
N PHE A 181 16.46 11.27 -0.30
CA PHE A 181 16.31 9.83 -0.44
C PHE A 181 17.43 9.22 -1.30
N PRO A 182 18.67 9.12 -0.77
CA PRO A 182 19.81 8.60 -1.53
C PRO A 182 19.66 7.13 -1.93
N THR A 183 18.84 6.36 -1.20
CA THR A 183 18.57 4.94 -1.45
C THR A 183 17.50 4.70 -2.52
N TYR A 184 16.86 5.76 -3.03
CA TYR A 184 15.86 5.69 -4.10
C TYR A 184 16.53 5.66 -5.48
N THR A 185 16.81 4.45 -5.98
CA THR A 185 17.61 4.24 -7.21
C THR A 185 16.92 3.44 -8.31
N CYS A 186 15.81 2.77 -8.02
CA CYS A 186 15.21 1.78 -8.92
C CYS A 186 14.37 2.37 -10.06
N LYS A 187 13.83 3.59 -9.90
CA LYS A 187 13.06 4.28 -10.94
C LYS A 187 13.76 5.57 -11.33
N GLY A 188 14.01 5.72 -12.63
CA GLY A 188 14.54 6.96 -13.17
C GLY A 188 13.53 8.09 -12.99
N CYS A 189 13.99 9.23 -12.50
CA CYS A 189 13.19 10.44 -12.44
C CYS A 189 13.14 11.07 -13.83
N THR A 190 12.28 10.56 -14.71
CA THR A 190 11.89 11.29 -15.92
C THR A 190 10.98 12.42 -15.48
N ARG A 191 11.51 13.65 -15.56
CA ARG A 191 10.75 14.88 -15.26
C ARG A 191 9.54 14.92 -16.20
N GLN A 192 8.36 14.55 -15.71
CA GLN A 192 7.12 14.78 -16.46
C GLN A 192 6.85 16.28 -16.37
N THR A 193 7.14 17.01 -17.44
CA THR A 193 6.64 18.36 -17.66
C THR A 193 5.12 18.29 -17.65
N ASP A 194 4.49 18.83 -16.60
CA ASP A 194 3.06 19.14 -16.45
C ASP A 194 2.14 18.45 -17.46
N GLY A 195 1.87 17.17 -17.20
CA GLY A 195 0.98 16.38 -18.02
C GLY A 195 0.59 15.16 -17.23
N ILE A 196 -0.68 15.10 -16.82
CA ILE A 196 -1.31 13.95 -16.17
C ILE A 196 -1.06 12.71 -17.04
N SER A 197 -0.06 11.90 -16.67
CA SER A 197 0.34 10.71 -17.41
C SER A 197 -0.54 9.52 -17.02
N ILE A 198 -1.83 9.63 -17.34
CA ILE A 198 -2.71 8.47 -17.27
C ILE A 198 -2.40 7.58 -18.48
N GLN A 199 -1.30 6.81 -18.43
CA GLN A 199 -1.16 5.63 -19.28
C GLN A 199 -2.16 4.57 -18.80
N ARG A 200 -3.43 4.71 -19.18
CA ARG A 200 -4.47 3.71 -18.92
C ARG A 200 -4.06 2.41 -19.61
N LYS A 201 -3.66 1.41 -18.83
CA LYS A 201 -3.45 0.03 -19.31
C LYS A 201 -4.73 -0.65 -19.85
N SER A 202 -5.87 0.04 -19.84
CA SER A 202 -7.17 -0.42 -20.34
C SER A 202 -7.65 0.23 -21.65
N ALA A 203 -6.88 1.12 -22.27
CA ALA A 203 -7.30 1.78 -23.51
C ALA A 203 -7.04 0.91 -24.76
N TRP A 204 -7.68 -0.26 -24.87
CA TRP A 204 -7.73 -0.97 -26.16
C TRP A 204 -8.67 -0.26 -27.16
N ILE A 205 -9.47 0.70 -26.69
CA ILE A 205 -10.31 1.61 -27.49
C ILE A 205 -10.30 2.95 -26.71
N PRO A 206 -9.42 3.93 -26.99
CA PRO A 206 -9.33 4.61 -28.29
C PRO A 206 -7.88 5.01 -28.63
N GLY A 207 -7.01 4.03 -28.91
CA GLY A 207 -5.71 4.27 -29.58
C GLY A 207 -5.85 4.75 -31.04
N LEU A 208 -7.07 5.09 -31.49
CA LEU A 208 -7.34 5.61 -32.82
C LEU A 208 -6.99 7.11 -32.96
N TYR A 209 -6.90 7.84 -31.84
CA TYR A 209 -6.58 9.28 -31.83
C TYR A 209 -5.19 9.62 -31.31
N ASP A 210 -4.49 8.69 -30.65
CA ASP A 210 -3.06 8.84 -30.38
C ASP A 210 -2.25 8.44 -31.62
N ARG A 211 -2.27 9.32 -32.63
CA ARG A 211 -1.25 9.29 -33.68
C ARG A 211 0.10 9.50 -33.01
N LYS A 212 0.86 8.42 -32.91
CA LYS A 212 2.33 8.38 -33.02
C LYS A 212 2.98 9.75 -32.98
N ARG A 213 3.29 10.26 -31.78
CA ARG A 213 4.43 11.17 -31.65
C ARG A 213 5.64 10.28 -31.44
N ASN A 214 6.21 9.86 -32.56
CA ASN A 214 7.45 9.09 -32.66
C ASN A 214 8.54 9.77 -31.83
N CYS A 215 9.11 9.04 -30.87
CA CYS A 215 10.49 9.23 -30.45
C CYS A 215 11.19 7.88 -30.63
N GLU A 216 11.20 7.38 -31.86
CA GLU A 216 12.11 6.32 -32.30
C GLU A 216 13.26 6.98 -33.06
N HIS A 217 14.48 6.62 -32.65
CA HIS A 217 15.73 6.55 -33.43
C HIS A 217 16.20 7.75 -34.26
N GLU A 218 17.30 8.37 -33.79
CA GLU A 218 18.43 8.98 -34.53
C GLU A 218 19.37 9.53 -33.43
N ASN A 219 20.64 9.16 -33.21
CA ASN A 219 21.69 8.66 -34.07
C ASN A 219 22.75 7.89 -33.26
N ASP A 220 23.23 6.76 -33.81
CA ASP A 220 24.60 6.31 -33.61
C ASP A 220 25.53 7.02 -34.62
N TRP A 221 26.79 7.24 -34.23
CA TRP A 221 27.98 7.62 -35.03
C TRP A 221 28.11 9.05 -35.60
N ASN A 222 28.82 9.91 -34.85
CA ASN A 222 30.12 10.52 -35.24
C ASN A 222 30.74 11.32 -34.09
#